data_AF-A0A1H0UBN4-F1
#
_entry.id   AF-A0A1H0UBN4-F1
#
_cell.length_a   1.000
_cell.length_b   1.000
_cell.length_c   1.000
_cell.angle_alpha   90.00
_cell.angle_beta   90.00
_cell.angle_gamma   90.00
#
_symmetry.space_group_name_H-M   'P 1'
#
loop_
_entity.id
_entity.type
_entity.pdbx_description
1 polymer ?
#
loop_
_entity_poly.entity_id
_entity_poly.type
_entity_poly.pdbx_seq_one_letter_code
_entity_poly.pdbx_strand_id
1 'polypeptide(L)'
;MDRGVSFDYGEGSTYEAIITELEKPHIFEFREVDDLLQISFQKEGEGCKMIFTHTFDDDSWTVNTAAGWHRCLDALDQIVHGEPVEWKDNAVDLREYYKEAFASL
;
A
#
# COMPACT_ATOMS: atom_id res chain seq x y z
N MET A 1 20.79 -6.64 14.23
CA MET A 1 19.94 -7.63 13.54
C MET A 1 19.39 -6.92 12.34
N ASP A 2 19.80 -7.36 11.16
CA ASP A 2 19.49 -6.72 9.88
C ASP A 2 18.00 -6.90 9.60
N ARG A 3 17.21 -5.87 9.89
CA ARG A 3 15.76 -5.82 9.66
C ARG A 3 15.44 -5.34 8.23
N GLY A 4 16.29 -5.67 7.26
CA GLY A 4 16.09 -5.31 5.86
C GLY A 4 15.05 -6.21 5.21
N VAL A 5 14.24 -5.63 4.33
CA VAL A 5 13.41 -6.35 3.36
C VAL A 5 13.76 -5.83 1.97
N SER A 6 13.93 -6.76 1.03
CA SER A 6 14.20 -6.45 -0.38
C SER A 6 12.98 -6.83 -1.18
N PHE A 7 12.51 -5.92 -2.02
CA PHE A 7 11.39 -6.14 -2.92
C PHE A 7 11.90 -6.13 -4.36
N ASP A 8 11.57 -7.20 -5.10
CA ASP A 8 11.91 -7.36 -6.51
C ASP A 8 10.67 -7.08 -7.36
N TYR A 9 10.76 -6.08 -8.24
CA TYR A 9 9.67 -5.72 -9.14
C TYR A 9 9.61 -6.60 -10.40
N GLY A 10 10.56 -7.52 -10.60
CA GLY A 10 10.62 -8.41 -11.76
C GLY A 10 11.13 -7.74 -13.04
N GLU A 11 11.44 -6.44 -13.00
CA GLU A 11 12.00 -5.66 -14.13
C GLU A 11 13.53 -5.47 -14.04
N GLY A 12 14.18 -6.22 -13.14
CA GLY A 12 15.62 -6.13 -12.89
C GLY A 12 16.03 -5.03 -11.91
N SER A 13 15.06 -4.41 -11.25
CA SER A 13 15.27 -3.49 -10.13
C SER A 13 14.77 -4.11 -8.82
N THR A 14 15.58 -3.96 -7.78
CA THR A 14 15.21 -4.25 -6.39
C THR A 14 15.28 -2.97 -5.59
N TYR A 15 14.42 -2.83 -4.58
CA TYR A 15 14.58 -1.79 -3.57
C TYR A 15 14.62 -2.38 -2.18
N GLU A 16 15.40 -1.72 -1.32
CA GLU A 16 15.59 -2.13 0.07
C GLU A 16 14.75 -1.22 0.97
N ALA A 17 14.12 -1.82 1.96
CA ALA A 17 13.40 -1.12 3.02
C ALA A 17 13.81 -1.66 4.39
N ILE A 18 13.58 -0.86 5.43
CA ILE A 18 13.90 -1.22 6.81
C ILE A 18 12.60 -1.49 7.55
N ILE A 19 12.44 -2.71 8.06
CA ILE A 19 11.32 -3.07 8.92
C ILE A 19 11.46 -2.34 10.26
N THR A 20 10.53 -1.44 10.54
CA THR A 20 10.46 -0.64 11.77
C THR A 20 9.63 -1.36 12.83
N GLU A 21 8.55 -2.03 12.43
CA GLU A 21 7.69 -2.84 13.30
C GLU A 21 7.25 -4.14 12.64
N LEU A 22 7.26 -5.23 13.39
CA LEU A 22 6.79 -6.54 12.93
C LEU A 22 6.21 -7.33 14.10
N GLU A 23 4.90 -7.40 14.16
CA GLU A 23 4.15 -8.21 15.12
C GLU A 23 3.32 -9.23 14.35
N LYS A 24 3.74 -10.50 14.29
CA LYS A 24 3.00 -11.50 13.50
C LYS A 24 1.75 -11.99 14.25
N PRO A 25 0.57 -12.12 13.60
CA PRO A 25 0.24 -11.77 12.21
C PRO A 25 -0.40 -10.37 12.04
N HIS A 26 -0.22 -9.47 13.00
CA HIS A 26 -1.00 -8.25 13.17
C HIS A 26 -0.43 -7.00 12.51
N ILE A 27 0.89 -6.79 12.51
CA ILE A 27 1.53 -5.55 12.04
C ILE A 27 2.75 -5.89 11.20
N PHE A 28 2.84 -5.24 10.04
CA PHE A 28 4.04 -5.14 9.23
C PHE A 28 4.24 -3.68 8.83
N GLU A 29 5.27 -3.04 9.40
CA GLU A 29 5.67 -1.67 9.11
C GLU A 29 7.11 -1.63 8.60
N PHE A 30 7.32 -0.87 7.53
CA PHE A 30 8.64 -0.65 6.98
C PHE A 30 8.78 0.79 6.47
N ARG A 31 10.03 1.26 6.50
CA ARG A 31 10.42 2.53 5.92
C ARG A 31 11.07 2.30 4.56
N GLU A 32 10.52 2.95 3.55
CA GLU A 32 11.07 3.02 2.20
C GLU A 32 11.57 4.44 1.96
N VAL A 33 12.90 4.61 1.82
CA VAL A 33 13.53 5.94 1.79
C VAL A 33 13.13 6.72 3.06
N ASP A 34 12.27 7.73 2.92
CA ASP A 34 11.77 8.57 4.01
C ASP A 34 10.29 8.30 4.35
N ASP A 35 9.58 7.54 3.51
CA ASP A 35 8.17 7.23 3.68
C ASP A 35 7.95 6.00 4.59
N LEU A 36 6.87 6.02 5.36
CA LEU A 36 6.50 4.94 6.27
C LEU A 36 5.24 4.24 5.77
N LEU A 37 5.35 2.93 5.56
CA LEU A 37 4.24 2.07 5.13
C LEU A 37 3.91 1.09 6.24
N GLN A 38 2.63 1.05 6.62
CA GLN A 38 2.12 0.13 7.62
C GLN A 38 0.93 -0.65 7.07
N ILE A 39 0.99 -1.97 7.22
CA ILE A 39 -0.14 -2.88 7.02
C ILE A 39 -0.48 -3.48 8.38
N SER A 40 -1.73 -3.29 8.82
CA SER A 40 -2.22 -3.88 10.06
C SER A 40 -3.50 -4.69 9.85
N PHE A 41 -3.67 -5.73 10.66
CA PHE A 41 -4.82 -6.64 10.60
C PHE A 41 -5.54 -6.69 11.95
N GLN A 42 -6.84 -6.41 11.91
CA GLN A 42 -7.74 -6.53 13.04
C GLN A 42 -8.74 -7.65 12.79
N LYS A 43 -9.01 -8.47 13.81
CA LYS A 43 -10.03 -9.52 13.68
C LYS A 43 -11.41 -8.90 13.51
N GLU A 44 -12.17 -9.34 12.50
CA GLU A 44 -13.52 -8.84 12.23
C GLU A 44 -14.41 -10.00 11.75
N GLY A 45 -15.35 -10.42 12.60
CA GLY A 45 -16.22 -11.57 12.31
C GLY A 45 -15.42 -12.85 12.03
N GLU A 46 -15.74 -13.50 10.90
CA GLU A 46 -15.05 -14.69 10.40
C GLU A 46 -13.78 -14.36 9.58
N GLY A 47 -13.52 -13.07 9.32
CA GLY A 47 -12.39 -12.59 8.54
C GLY A 47 -11.51 -11.61 9.32
N CYS A 48 -10.95 -10.65 8.59
CA CYS A 48 -10.17 -9.57 9.16
C CYS A 48 -10.41 -8.27 8.40
N LYS A 49 -10.25 -7.16 9.12
CA LYS A 49 -10.11 -5.84 8.54
C LYS A 49 -8.63 -5.56 8.37
N MET A 50 -8.21 -5.33 7.13
CA MET A 50 -6.88 -4.80 6.83
C MET A 50 -6.93 -3.28 6.82
N ILE A 51 -5.97 -2.63 7.47
CA ILE A 51 -5.76 -1.19 7.40
C ILE A 51 -4.36 -0.97 6.82
N PHE A 52 -4.34 -0.31 5.66
CA PHE A 52 -3.12 0.17 5.03
C PHE A 52 -2.95 1.66 5.32
N THR A 53 -1.75 2.07 5.71
CA THR A 53 -1.40 3.48 5.94
C THR A 53 -0.08 3.77 5.28
N HIS A 54 -0.04 4.88 4.53
CA HIS A 54 1.17 5.43 3.95
C HIS A 54 1.34 6.86 4.48
N THR A 55 2.46 7.10 5.18
CA THR A 55 2.83 8.43 5.68
C THR A 55 3.97 8.97 4.85
N PHE A 56 3.73 10.14 4.25
CA PHE A 56 4.64 10.81 3.32
C PHE A 56 5.49 11.86 4.05
N ASP A 57 6.75 12.01 3.65
CA ASP A 57 7.56 13.18 4.02
C ASP A 57 7.32 14.38 3.07
N ASP A 58 7.04 14.11 1.79
CA ASP A 58 6.66 15.08 0.76
C ASP A 58 5.26 14.78 0.20
N ASP A 59 4.37 15.78 0.20
CA ASP A 59 3.00 15.63 -0.26
C ASP A 59 2.81 15.78 -1.78
N SER A 60 3.87 16.15 -2.52
CA SER A 60 3.81 16.47 -3.94
C SER A 60 3.28 15.33 -4.82
N TRP A 61 3.44 14.08 -4.38
CA TRP A 61 2.99 12.87 -5.07
C TRP A 61 1.76 12.20 -4.45
N THR A 62 1.19 12.74 -3.37
CA THR A 62 0.10 12.11 -2.59
C THR A 62 -1.08 11.65 -3.45
N VAL A 63 -1.57 12.48 -4.38
CA VAL A 63 -2.66 12.13 -5.30
C VAL A 63 -2.31 10.92 -6.17
N ASN A 64 -1.11 10.93 -6.78
CA ASN A 64 -0.67 9.84 -7.65
C ASN A 64 -0.48 8.55 -6.86
N THR A 65 0.12 8.66 -5.67
CA THR A 65 0.38 7.51 -4.79
C THR A 65 -0.91 6.92 -4.25
N ALA A 66 -1.87 7.74 -3.83
CA ALA A 66 -3.18 7.27 -3.38
C ALA A 66 -3.95 6.54 -4.50
N ALA A 67 -3.97 7.11 -5.71
CA ALA A 67 -4.57 6.48 -6.88
C ALA A 67 -3.89 5.14 -7.24
N GLY A 68 -2.56 5.08 -7.13
CA GLY A 68 -1.78 3.85 -7.33
C GLY A 68 -2.14 2.79 -6.30
N TRP A 69 -2.10 3.13 -5.01
CA TRP A 69 -2.46 2.21 -3.93
C TRP A 69 -3.88 1.70 -4.04
N HIS A 70 -4.85 2.56 -4.39
CA HIS A 70 -6.23 2.12 -4.61
C HIS A 70 -6.30 0.95 -5.61
N ARG A 71 -5.60 1.07 -6.74
CA ARG A 71 -5.57 0.02 -7.76
C ARG A 71 -4.85 -1.24 -7.25
N CYS A 72 -3.75 -1.08 -6.52
CA CYS A 72 -3.04 -2.21 -5.91
C CYS A 72 -3.90 -2.95 -4.87
N LEU A 73 -4.72 -2.22 -4.10
CA LEU A 73 -5.61 -2.79 -3.10
C LEU A 73 -6.82 -3.49 -3.75
N ASP A 74 -7.36 -2.96 -4.86
CA ASP A 74 -8.34 -3.65 -5.71
C ASP A 74 -7.77 -4.97 -6.28
N ALA A 75 -6.49 -4.99 -6.66
CA ALA A 75 -5.81 -6.21 -7.12
C ALA A 75 -5.56 -7.20 -5.98
N LEU A 76 -5.19 -6.71 -4.79
CA LEU A 76 -5.03 -7.55 -3.60
C LEU A 76 -6.34 -8.24 -3.23
N ASP A 77 -7.48 -7.53 -3.30
CA ASP A 77 -8.80 -8.09 -3.05
C ASP A 77 -9.11 -9.28 -3.97
N GLN A 78 -8.80 -9.16 -5.26
CA GLN A 78 -8.94 -10.26 -6.22
C GLN A 78 -8.04 -11.45 -5.85
N ILE A 79 -6.77 -11.20 -5.52
CA ILE A 79 -5.79 -12.24 -5.16
C ILE A 79 -6.24 -13.02 -3.92
N VAL A 80 -6.72 -12.35 -2.87
CA VAL A 80 -7.14 -13.04 -1.63
C VAL A 80 -8.40 -13.88 -1.82
N HIS A 81 -9.23 -13.55 -2.80
CA HIS A 81 -10.39 -14.35 -3.20
C HIS A 81 -10.06 -15.44 -4.24
N GLY A 82 -8.79 -15.55 -4.66
CA GLY A 82 -8.35 -16.54 -5.65
C GLY A 82 -8.78 -16.21 -7.09
N GLU A 83 -9.08 -14.94 -7.36
CA GLU A 83 -9.49 -14.45 -8.66
C GLU A 83 -8.26 -14.00 -9.49
N PRO A 84 -8.31 -14.11 -10.83
CA PRO A 84 -7.28 -13.52 -11.67
C PRO A 84 -7.31 -11.99 -11.55
N VAL A 85 -6.14 -11.35 -11.54
CA VAL A 85 -6.05 -9.89 -11.46
C VAL A 85 -6.47 -9.26 -12.79
N GLU A 86 -7.54 -8.49 -12.77
CA GLU A 86 -7.99 -7.61 -13.83
C GLU A 86 -7.75 -6.14 -13.44
N TRP A 87 -6.89 -5.46 -14.19
CA TRP A 87 -6.60 -4.05 -13.97
C TRP A 87 -7.62 -3.17 -14.67
N LYS A 88 -8.32 -2.33 -13.91
CA LYS A 88 -9.18 -1.28 -14.45
C LYS A 88 -8.32 -0.16 -15.07
N ASP A 89 -8.78 0.38 -16.19
CA ASP A 89 -8.26 1.61 -16.80
C ASP A 89 -8.96 2.83 -16.19
N ASN A 90 -8.72 3.06 -14.89
CA ASN A 90 -9.38 4.09 -14.08
C ASN A 90 -8.37 5.04 -13.41
N ALA A 91 -7.11 5.04 -13.85
CA ALA A 91 -6.06 5.80 -13.20
C ALA A 91 -6.29 7.32 -13.27
N VAL A 92 -6.90 7.82 -14.36
CA VAL A 92 -7.26 9.24 -14.50
C VAL A 92 -8.35 9.60 -13.51
N ASP A 93 -9.44 8.85 -13.50
CA ASP A 93 -10.60 9.10 -12.62
C ASP A 93 -10.22 9.05 -11.14
N LEU A 94 -9.38 8.08 -10.75
CA LEU A 94 -8.88 7.99 -9.37
C LEU A 94 -8.03 9.18 -8.98
N ARG A 95 -7.19 9.71 -9.88
CA ARG A 95 -6.42 10.93 -9.58
C ARG A 95 -7.32 12.14 -9.42
N GLU A 96 -8.37 12.29 -10.23
CA GLU A 96 -9.34 13.37 -10.02
C GLU A 96 -10.08 13.22 -8.70
N TYR A 97 -10.52 12.00 -8.36
CA TYR A 97 -11.15 11.71 -7.07
C TYR A 97 -10.25 12.08 -5.88
N TYR A 98 -8.98 11.66 -5.88
CA TYR A 98 -8.08 11.95 -4.76
C TYR A 98 -7.66 13.43 -4.70
N LYS A 99 -7.61 14.15 -5.82
CA LYS A 99 -7.44 15.62 -5.80
C LYS A 99 -8.58 16.28 -5.03
N GLU A 100 -9.82 15.91 -5.33
CA GLU A 100 -11.00 16.47 -4.66
C GLU A 100 -11.03 16.07 -3.18
N ALA A 101 -10.77 14.79 -2.88
CA ALA A 101 -10.75 14.29 -1.51
C ALA A 101 -9.71 15.01 -0.64
N PHE A 102 -8.48 15.19 -1.14
CA PHE A 102 -7.42 15.86 -0.38
C PHE A 102 -7.59 17.38 -0.31
N ALA A 103 -8.24 18.00 -1.30
CA ALA A 103 -8.61 19.42 -1.22
C ALA A 103 -9.68 19.72 -0.16
N SER A 104 -10.36 18.68 0.35
CA SER A 104 -11.40 18.80 1.38
C SER A 104 -10.92 18.51 2.81
N LEU A 105 -9.63 18.21 2.98
CA LEU A 105 -8.96 18.01 4.27
C LEU A 105 -8.45 19.35 4.84
#